data_AF-A0A502GSY0-F1
#
_entry.id   AF-A0A502GSY0-F1
#
_cell.length_a   1.000
_cell.length_b   1.000
_cell.length_c   1.000
_cell.angle_alpha   90.00
_cell.angle_beta   90.00
_cell.angle_gamma   90.00
#
_symmetry.space_group_name_H-M   'P 1'
#
loop_
_entity.id
_entity.type
_entity.pdbx_description
1 polymer ?
#
loop_
_entity_poly.entity_id
_entity_poly.type
_entity_poly.pdbx_seq_one_letter_code
_entity_poly.pdbx_strand_id
1 'polypeptide(L)' 'MKLLKNELEYRTWMSEDFLRTQNLSPDQQERELLQHMPKKFPCIASIVKDHGDGQSETVRFLSPEQIAQWSSEMGKTRR' A
#
# COMPACT_ATOMS: atom_id res chain seq x y z
N MET A 1 4.04 6.06 4.60
CA MET A 1 3.13 6.20 3.44
C MET A 1 3.96 6.60 2.23
N LYS A 2 3.73 6.03 1.04
CA LYS A 2 4.46 6.35 -0.19
C LYS A 2 3.49 6.40 -1.38
N LEU A 3 3.67 7.37 -2.27
CA LEU A 3 2.96 7.42 -3.55
C LEU A 3 3.68 6.51 -4.54
N LEU A 4 3.00 5.48 -5.03
CA LEU A 4 3.50 4.53 -6.01
C LEU A 4 2.90 4.87 -7.36
N LYS A 5 3.72 5.21 -8.36
CA LYS A 5 3.23 5.63 -9.68
C LYS A 5 3.22 4.50 -10.70
N ASN A 6 3.92 3.41 -10.43
CA ASN A 6 4.10 2.27 -11.32
C ASN A 6 4.46 1.01 -10.52
N GLU A 7 4.43 -0.14 -11.21
CA GLU A 7 4.74 -1.45 -10.64
C GLU A 7 6.17 -1.53 -10.06
N LEU A 8 7.14 -0.88 -10.71
CA LEU A 8 8.54 -0.95 -10.29
C LEU A 8 8.72 -0.28 -8.92
N GLU A 9 8.16 0.92 -8.74
CA GLU A 9 8.15 1.60 -7.43
C GLU A 9 7.44 0.76 -6.35
N TYR A 10 6.37 0.05 -6.70
CA TYR A 10 5.67 -0.84 -5.80
C TYR A 10 6.54 -2.01 -5.34
N ARG A 11 7.18 -2.72 -6.27
CA ARG A 11 8.03 -3.89 -5.96
C ARG A 11 9.21 -3.50 -5.09
N THR A 12 9.85 -2.38 -5.41
CA THR A 12 10.94 -1.81 -4.61
C THR A 12 10.47 -1.48 -3.20
N TRP A 13 9.40 -0.69 -3.07
CA TRP A 13 8.90 -0.28 -1.75
C TRP A 13 8.41 -1.46 -0.91
N MET A 14 7.66 -2.40 -1.48
CA MET A 14 7.18 -3.56 -0.73
C MET A 14 8.34 -4.46 -0.27
N SER A 15 9.37 -4.63 -1.09
CA SER A 15 10.54 -5.44 -0.72
C SER A 15 11.37 -4.77 0.36
N GLU A 16 11.56 -3.44 0.30
CA GLU A 16 12.43 -2.70 1.22
C GLU A 16 11.76 -2.28 2.53
N ASP A 17 10.47 -1.93 2.51
CA ASP A 17 9.74 -1.43 3.67
C ASP A 17 8.88 -2.51 4.35
N PHE A 18 8.26 -3.44 3.59
CA PHE A 18 7.25 -4.37 4.14
C PHE A 18 7.75 -5.80 4.31
N LEU A 19 8.45 -6.36 3.32
CA LEU A 19 8.93 -7.75 3.34
C LEU A 19 10.34 -7.89 3.91
N ARG A 20 11.05 -6.78 4.13
CA ARG A 20 12.44 -6.74 4.61
C ARG A 20 12.66 -7.55 5.90
N THR A 21 11.68 -7.63 6.78
CA THR A 21 11.77 -8.32 8.07
C THR A 21 11.30 -9.77 8.01
N GLN A 22 10.75 -10.25 6.89
CA GLN A 22 10.02 -11.51 6.84
C GLN A 22 10.86 -12.73 6.42
N ASN A 23 12.17 -12.61 6.16
CA ASN A 23 13.08 -13.72 5.78
C ASN A 23 12.45 -14.70 4.75
N LEU A 24 11.77 -14.16 3.75
CA LEU A 24 11.03 -14.95 2.77
C LEU A 24 11.97 -15.46 1.67
N SER A 25 11.67 -16.65 1.15
CA SER A 25 12.31 -17.15 -0.07
C SER A 25 11.88 -16.30 -1.28
N PRO A 26 12.65 -16.27 -2.39
CA PRO A 26 12.30 -15.50 -3.58
C PRO A 26 10.88 -15.78 -4.09
N ASP A 27 10.48 -17.06 -4.15
CA ASP A 27 9.12 -17.49 -4.53
C ASP A 27 8.03 -17.00 -3.56
N GLN A 28 8.33 -16.98 -2.26
CA GLN A 28 7.38 -16.49 -1.25
C GLN A 28 7.24 -14.97 -1.35
N GLN A 29 8.34 -14.26 -1.55
CA GLN A 29 8.35 -12.83 -1.75
C GLN A 29 7.55 -12.43 -3.00
N GLU A 30 7.68 -13.17 -4.10
CA GLU A 30 6.90 -12.93 -5.31
C GLU A 30 5.39 -13.17 -5.11
N ARG A 31 5.02 -14.23 -4.36
CA ARG A 31 3.62 -14.48 -4.01
C ARG A 31 3.02 -13.36 -3.17
N GLU A 32 3.75 -12.87 -2.16
CA GLU A 32 3.30 -11.74 -1.33
C GLU A 32 3.16 -10.45 -2.16
N LEU A 33 4.13 -10.19 -3.05
CA LEU A 33 4.09 -9.07 -3.99
C LEU A 33 2.86 -9.15 -4.91
N LEU A 34 2.47 -10.32 -5.38
CA LEU A 34 1.28 -10.48 -6.21
C LEU A 34 -0.01 -10.38 -5.39
N GLN A 35 -0.03 -10.94 -4.19
CA GLN A 35 -1.19 -10.94 -3.30
C GLN A 35 -1.58 -9.51 -2.86
N HIS A 36 -0.58 -8.66 -2.60
CA HIS A 36 -0.80 -7.28 -2.20
C HIS A 36 -0.82 -6.28 -3.37
N MET A 37 -0.79 -6.76 -4.62
CA MET A 37 -0.64 -5.88 -5.77
C MET A 37 -1.84 -4.93 -5.92
N PRO A 38 -1.61 -3.61 -6.01
CA PRO A 38 -2.69 -2.65 -6.22
C PRO A 38 -3.28 -2.80 -7.62
N LYS A 39 -4.61 -2.72 -7.73
CA LYS A 39 -5.35 -2.89 -9.00
C LYS A 39 -5.10 -1.78 -10.03
N LYS A 40 -4.71 -0.58 -9.59
CA LYS A 40 -4.47 0.60 -10.44
C LYS A 40 -3.33 1.43 -9.89
N PHE A 41 -2.53 1.98 -10.79
CA PHE A 41 -1.54 3.02 -10.50
C PHE A 41 -1.97 4.35 -11.15
N PRO A 42 -1.61 5.51 -10.57
CA PRO A 42 -0.88 5.70 -9.31
C PRO A 42 -1.74 5.41 -8.07
N CYS A 43 -1.15 4.91 -6.98
CA CYS A 43 -1.84 4.68 -5.71
C CYS A 43 -0.96 5.08 -4.51
N ILE A 44 -1.57 5.36 -3.35
CA ILE A 44 -0.83 5.63 -2.11
C ILE A 44 -0.80 4.35 -1.29
N ALA A 45 0.40 3.86 -0.99
CA ALA A 45 0.60 2.73 -0.09
C ALA A 45 0.91 3.20 1.34
N SER A 46 0.31 2.55 2.32
CA SER A 46 0.53 2.81 3.74
C SER A 46 0.67 1.50 4.50
N ILE A 47 1.75 1.36 5.27
CA ILE A 47 1.88 0.31 6.26
C ILE A 47 1.14 0.79 7.50
N VAL A 48 0.12 0.05 7.91
CA VAL A 48 -0.67 0.30 9.11
C VAL A 48 -0.33 -0.79 10.11
N LYS A 49 0.15 -0.39 11.29
CA LYS A 49 0.38 -1.29 12.40
C LYS A 49 -0.97 -1.51 13.09
N ASP A 50 -1.44 -2.74 13.13
CA ASP A 50 -2.59 -3.04 13.97
C ASP A 50 -2.16 -2.95 15.45
N HIS A 51 -2.94 -2.25 16.26
CA HIS A 51 -2.63 -2.01 17.66
C HIS A 51 -3.14 -3.13 18.58
N GLY A 52 -3.74 -4.20 18.04
CA GLY A 52 -4.21 -5.35 18.83
C GLY A 52 -3.19 -6.48 18.86
N ASP A 53 -2.45 -6.60 19.97
CA ASP A 53 -1.69 -7.74 20.55
C ASP A 53 -0.84 -8.70 19.67
N GLY A 54 -1.05 -8.77 18.36
CA GLY A 54 -0.21 -9.41 17.37
C GLY A 54 0.31 -8.34 16.43
N GLN A 55 1.64 -8.20 16.34
CA GLN A 55 2.34 -7.23 15.50
C GLN A 55 2.17 -7.53 14.00
N SER A 56 0.94 -7.54 13.50
CA SER A 56 0.65 -7.75 12.09
C SER A 56 0.65 -6.39 11.40
N GLU A 57 1.76 -6.09 10.74
CA GLU A 57 1.85 -4.95 9.83
C GLU A 57 0.98 -5.26 8.60
N THR A 58 0.02 -4.38 8.30
CA THR A 58 -0.85 -4.55 7.12
C THR A 58 -0.60 -3.44 6.12
N VAL A 59 -0.50 -3.79 4.84
CA VAL A 59 -0.40 -2.78 3.78
C VAL A 59 -1.79 -2.41 3.29
N ARG A 60 -2.10 -1.12 3.33
CA ARG A 60 -3.29 -0.54 2.69
C ARG A 60 -2.89 0.28 1.48
N PHE A 61 -3.64 0.09 0.40
CA PHE A 61 -3.50 0.88 -0.83
C PHE A 61 -4.71 1.76 -1.00
N LEU A 62 -4.48 3.04 -1.28
CA LEU A 62 -5.49 4.03 -1.57
C LEU A 62 -5.45 4.35 -3.05
N SER A 63 -6.55 4.03 -3.73
CA SER A 63 -6.69 4.30 -5.16
C SER A 63 -7.00 5.79 -5.40
N PRO A 64 -6.73 6.31 -6.61
CA PRO A 64 -7.03 7.70 -6.93
C PRO A 64 -8.54 7.96 -6.94
N GLU A 65 -9.34 6.93 -7.23
CA GLU A 65 -10.81 6.99 -7.14
C GLU A 65 -11.27 7.18 -5.69
N GLN A 66 -10.67 6.47 -4.73
CA GLN A 66 -10.95 6.68 -3.30
C GLN A 66 -10.51 8.07 -2.85
N ILE A 67 -9.35 8.54 -3.29
CA ILE A 67 -8.86 9.89 -2.97
C ILE A 67 -9.79 10.96 -3.57
N ALA A 68 -10.28 10.77 -4.80
CA ALA A 68 -11.23 11.67 -5.43
C ALA A 68 -12.57 11.69 -4.69
N GLN A 69 -13.07 10.51 -4.28
CA GLN A 69 -14.28 10.40 -3.47
C GLN A 69 -14.10 11.12 -2.12
N TRP A 70 -13.00 10.87 -1.41
CA TRP A 70 -12.71 11.54 -0.15
C TRP A 70 -12.49 13.03 -0.30
N SER A 71 -11.86 13.48 -1.39
CA SER A 71 -11.73 14.89 -1.72
C SER A 71 -13.10 15.53 -1.93
N SER A 72 -14.04 14.83 -2.57
CA SER A 72 -15.43 15.28 -2.72
C SER A 72 -16.17 15.34 -1.37
N GLU A 73 -16.00 14.31 -0.53
CA GLU A 73 -16.70 14.19 0.75
C GLU A 73 -16.13 15.11 1.84
N MET A 74 -14.81 15.21 1.94
CA MET A 74 -14.10 16.08 2.88
C MET A 74 -13.97 17.52 2.37
N GLY A 75 -14.07 17.73 1.06
CA GLY A 75 -13.97 19.01 0.39
C GLY A 75 -15.28 19.76 0.22
N LYS A 76 -16.28 19.60 1.12
CA LYS A 76 -17.46 20.48 1.11
C LYS A 76 -17.03 21.95 1.29
N THR A 77 -16.91 22.62 0.15
CA THR A 77 -17.29 24.00 -0.14
C THR A 77 -16.50 25.09 0.61
N ARG A 78 -15.58 25.75 -0.11
CA ARG A 78 -15.57 27.21 -0.12
C ARG A 78 -15.62 27.70 -1.56
N ARG A 79 -16.84 28.08 -1.97
CA ARG A 79 -17.06 29.16 -2.92
C ARG A 79 -16.38 30.42 -2.42
#